data_AF-A0A370DYH7-F1
#
_entry.id   AF-A0A370DYH7-F1
#
_cell.length_a   1.000
_cell.length_b   1.000
_cell.length_c   1.000
_cell.angle_alpha   90.00
_cell.angle_beta   90.00
_cell.angle_gamma   90.00
#
_symmetry.space_group_name_H-M   'P 1'
#
loop_
_entity.id
_entity.type
_entity.pdbx_description
1 polymer ?
#
loop_
_entity_poly.entity_id
_entity_poly.type
_entity_poly.pdbx_seq_one_letter_code
_entity_poly.pdbx_strand_id
1 'polypeptide(L)'
;MIIERDLLTALQAPFSTSSLGRERAHWFVFTLLAVIVPFTSSMTSNLLRSLHTLFGLDLNRRRFYTFMASSKLPWDPLWSVLWGLIPDPSVDGRILVALDDSI
;
A
#
# COMPACT_ATOMS: atom_id res chain seq x y z
N MET A 1 9.53 15.01 11.97
CA MET A 1 9.56 13.77 11.16
C MET A 1 8.19 13.11 11.31
N ILE A 2 7.30 13.32 10.33
CA ILE A 2 5.96 12.72 10.33
C ILE A 2 6.08 11.45 9.50
N ILE A 3 6.43 10.35 10.16
CA ILE A 3 6.69 9.03 9.56
C ILE A 3 5.55 8.59 8.63
N GLU A 4 4.32 9.03 8.89
CA GLU A 4 3.14 8.64 8.12
C GLU A 4 3.00 9.38 6.77
N ARG A 5 3.21 10.72 6.71
CA ARG A 5 3.04 11.48 5.44
C ARG A 5 4.13 11.15 4.42
N ASP A 6 5.35 10.94 4.90
CA ASP A 6 6.50 10.65 4.03
C ASP A 6 6.38 9.23 3.45
N LEU A 7 5.92 8.26 4.24
CA LEU A 7 5.65 6.89 3.79
C LEU A 7 4.58 6.84 2.69
N LEU A 8 3.43 7.50 2.90
CA LEU A 8 2.34 7.46 1.91
C LEU A 8 2.75 8.10 0.58
N THR A 9 3.49 9.20 0.63
CA THR A 9 4.00 9.88 -0.57
C THR A 9 5.02 9.00 -1.29
N ALA A 10 5.93 8.35 -0.55
CA ALA A 10 6.92 7.45 -1.12
C ALA A 10 6.26 6.23 -1.79
N LEU A 11 5.24 5.64 -1.19
CA LEU A 11 4.50 4.51 -1.77
C LEU A 11 3.67 4.89 -3.02
N GLN A 12 3.36 6.16 -3.22
CA GLN A 12 2.67 6.64 -4.43
C GLN A 12 3.65 6.92 -5.59
N ALA A 13 4.90 7.25 -5.29
CA ALA A 13 5.90 7.65 -6.29
C ALA A 13 6.17 6.62 -7.42
N PRO A 14 6.14 5.29 -7.17
CA PRO A 14 6.36 4.29 -8.22
C PRO A 14 5.25 4.20 -9.28
N PHE A 15 4.10 4.80 -9.04
CA PHE A 15 2.98 4.76 -9.99
C PHE A 15 3.19 5.74 -11.15
N SER A 16 2.59 5.43 -12.29
CA SER A 16 2.61 6.30 -13.47
C SER A 16 2.04 7.69 -13.15
N THR A 17 2.64 8.73 -13.74
CA THR A 17 2.16 10.12 -13.68
C THR A 17 0.93 10.39 -14.57
N SER A 18 0.37 9.37 -15.23
CA SER A 18 -0.93 9.48 -15.89
C SER A 18 -2.06 9.73 -14.88
N SER A 19 -3.19 10.25 -15.35
CA SER A 19 -4.39 10.42 -14.49
C SER A 19 -4.81 9.11 -13.83
N LEU A 20 -4.86 8.03 -14.61
CA LEU A 20 -5.16 6.69 -14.12
C LEU A 20 -4.08 6.17 -13.17
N GLY A 21 -2.80 6.45 -13.43
CA GLY A 21 -1.70 6.05 -12.55
C GLY A 21 -1.79 6.71 -11.17
N ARG A 22 -2.07 8.03 -11.13
CA ARG A 22 -2.31 8.76 -9.87
C ARG A 22 -3.53 8.23 -9.12
N GLU A 23 -4.63 7.94 -9.83
CA GLU A 23 -5.82 7.36 -9.22
C GLU A 23 -5.52 6.00 -8.58
N ARG A 24 -4.76 5.14 -9.27
CA ARG A 24 -4.33 3.84 -8.75
C ARG A 24 -3.36 3.96 -7.57
N ALA A 25 -2.47 4.94 -7.58
CA ALA A 25 -1.57 5.23 -6.46
C ALA A 25 -2.35 5.61 -5.20
N HIS A 26 -3.38 6.44 -5.40
CA HIS A 26 -4.29 6.86 -4.34
C HIS A 26 -5.06 5.67 -3.78
N TRP A 27 -5.71 4.88 -4.65
CA TRP A 27 -6.41 3.66 -4.23
C TRP A 27 -5.49 2.68 -3.49
N PHE A 28 -4.25 2.51 -3.93
CA PHE A 28 -3.28 1.62 -3.30
C PHE A 28 -2.99 2.01 -1.86
N VAL A 29 -2.64 3.28 -1.61
CA VAL A 29 -2.35 3.77 -0.26
C VAL A 29 -3.56 3.62 0.67
N PHE A 30 -4.75 4.02 0.23
CA PHE A 30 -5.93 3.88 1.08
C PHE A 30 -6.35 2.44 1.30
N THR A 31 -6.07 1.55 0.34
CA THR A 31 -6.24 0.10 0.51
C THR A 31 -5.30 -0.42 1.60
N LEU A 32 -4.03 0.00 1.60
CA LEU A 32 -3.09 -0.36 2.66
C LEU A 32 -3.53 0.17 4.04
N LEU A 33 -3.95 1.44 4.11
CA LEU A 33 -4.48 2.01 5.35
C LEU A 33 -5.71 1.22 5.83
N ALA A 34 -6.63 0.89 4.93
CA ALA A 34 -7.80 0.08 5.26
C ALA A 34 -7.45 -1.35 5.74
N VAL A 35 -6.29 -1.90 5.36
CA VAL A 35 -5.78 -3.19 5.87
C VAL A 35 -5.13 -3.03 7.26
N ILE A 36 -4.37 -1.96 7.49
CA ILE A 36 -3.59 -1.75 8.73
C ILE A 36 -4.48 -1.24 9.87
N VAL A 37 -5.47 -0.42 9.56
CA VAL A 37 -6.34 0.17 10.58
C VAL A 37 -7.20 -0.95 11.20
N PRO A 38 -7.24 -1.08 12.55
CA PRO A 38 -7.83 -2.22 13.23
C PRO A 38 -9.36 -2.12 13.30
N PHE A 39 -10.03 -2.13 12.14
CA PHE A 39 -11.48 -2.18 12.06
C PHE A 39 -11.93 -3.54 11.52
N THR A 40 -12.18 -4.44 12.48
CA THR A 40 -12.93 -5.70 12.39
C THR A 40 -12.23 -6.93 11.79
N SER A 41 -12.44 -8.07 12.44
CA SER A 41 -12.09 -9.40 11.95
C SER A 41 -13.00 -9.77 10.77
N SER A 42 -12.54 -9.59 9.53
CA SER A 42 -12.82 -10.46 8.36
C SER A 42 -12.87 -9.70 7.02
N MET A 43 -12.38 -10.39 5.98
CA MET A 43 -12.74 -10.35 4.54
C MET A 43 -12.67 -9.05 3.71
N THR A 44 -12.24 -9.18 2.46
CA THR A 44 -12.11 -8.13 1.42
C THR A 44 -13.37 -7.30 1.14
N SER A 45 -14.57 -7.77 1.47
CA SER A 45 -15.81 -6.97 1.41
C SER A 45 -15.83 -5.84 2.45
N ASN A 46 -15.18 -6.03 3.60
CA ASN A 46 -14.96 -4.97 4.57
C ASN A 46 -13.95 -3.94 4.07
N LEU A 47 -13.04 -4.32 3.17
CA LEU A 47 -12.07 -3.38 2.62
C LEU A 47 -12.74 -2.32 1.74
N LEU A 48 -13.57 -2.74 0.78
CA LEU A 48 -14.33 -1.79 -0.05
C LEU A 48 -15.23 -0.88 0.80
N ARG A 49 -15.92 -1.45 1.80
CA ARG A 49 -16.74 -0.67 2.73
C ARG A 49 -15.90 0.32 3.53
N SER A 50 -14.71 -0.08 3.99
CA SER A 50 -13.80 0.80 4.72
C SER A 50 -13.29 1.94 3.84
N LEU A 51 -12.95 1.67 2.58
CA LEU A 51 -12.58 2.70 1.61
C LEU A 51 -13.69 3.75 1.43
N HIS A 52 -14.94 3.31 1.32
CA HIS A 52 -16.10 4.21 1.25
C HIS A 52 -16.34 4.97 2.56
N THR A 53 -16.48 4.25 3.68
CA THR A 53 -16.97 4.81 4.95
C THR A 53 -15.91 5.61 5.70
N LEU A 54 -14.66 5.16 5.71
CA LEU A 54 -13.59 5.81 6.48
C LEU A 54 -12.84 6.87 5.66
N PHE A 55 -12.69 6.62 4.36
CA PHE A 55 -11.83 7.43 3.50
C PHE A 55 -12.60 8.19 2.42
N GLY A 56 -13.93 8.00 2.30
CA GLY A 56 -14.78 8.72 1.35
C GLY A 56 -14.48 8.40 -0.11
N LEU A 57 -13.86 7.26 -0.41
CA LEU A 57 -13.50 6.88 -1.77
C LEU A 57 -14.69 6.28 -2.52
N ASP A 58 -15.15 6.98 -3.56
CA ASP A 58 -16.24 6.51 -4.42
C ASP A 58 -15.77 5.48 -5.47
N LEU A 59 -15.44 4.27 -5.00
CA LEU A 59 -15.14 3.12 -5.86
C LEU A 59 -16.34 2.21 -5.99
N ASN A 60 -16.88 2.05 -7.20
CA ASN A 60 -17.82 0.95 -7.41
C ASN A 60 -17.12 -0.42 -7.30
N ARG A 61 -17.91 -1.44 -6.98
CA ARG A 61 -17.44 -2.82 -6.77
C ARG A 61 -16.60 -3.36 -7.93
N ARG A 62 -16.98 -3.07 -9.18
CA ARG A 62 -16.26 -3.53 -10.37
C ARG A 62 -14.85 -2.94 -10.42
N ARG A 63 -14.72 -1.62 -10.27
CA ARG A 63 -13.43 -0.92 -10.29
C ARG A 63 -12.52 -1.41 -9.17
N PHE A 64 -13.06 -1.59 -7.98
CA PHE A 64 -12.32 -2.13 -6.84
C PHE A 64 -11.74 -3.52 -7.14
N TYR A 65 -12.56 -4.48 -7.56
CA TYR A 65 -12.05 -5.83 -7.86
C TYR A 65 -11.11 -5.86 -9.07
N THR A 66 -11.35 -5.03 -10.10
CA THR A 66 -10.41 -4.88 -11.22
C THR A 66 -9.07 -4.30 -10.77
N PHE A 67 -9.07 -3.35 -9.84
CA PHE A 67 -7.86 -2.78 -9.27
C PHE A 67 -7.10 -3.82 -8.44
N MET A 68 -7.78 -4.51 -7.52
CA MET A 68 -7.18 -5.53 -6.64
C MET A 68 -6.60 -6.71 -7.43
N ALA A 69 -7.23 -7.11 -8.54
CA ALA A 69 -6.75 -8.18 -9.41
C ALA A 69 -5.74 -7.72 -10.47
N SER A 70 -5.30 -6.46 -10.45
CA SER A 70 -4.48 -5.93 -11.52
C SER A 70 -3.02 -6.39 -11.41
N SER A 71 -2.54 -7.07 -12.46
CA SER A 71 -1.11 -7.37 -12.65
C SER A 71 -0.23 -6.15 -12.96
N LYS A 72 -0.84 -4.97 -13.15
CA LYS A 72 -0.15 -3.72 -13.49
C LYS A 72 0.21 -2.86 -12.28
N LEU A 73 0.18 -3.44 -11.08
CA LEU A 73 0.68 -2.75 -9.89
C LEU A 73 2.22 -2.80 -9.92
N PRO A 74 2.91 -1.68 -9.62
CA PRO A 74 4.36 -1.60 -9.76
C PRO A 74 5.07 -2.24 -8.55
N TRP A 75 4.92 -3.55 -8.37
CA TRP A 75 5.37 -4.27 -7.17
C TRP A 75 6.88 -4.20 -6.92
N ASP A 76 7.71 -4.42 -7.95
CA ASP A 76 9.17 -4.38 -7.79
C ASP A 76 9.71 -3.03 -7.30
N PRO A 77 9.34 -1.88 -7.92
CA PRO A 77 9.78 -0.58 -7.41
C PRO A 77 9.09 -0.22 -6.09
N LEU A 78 7.86 -0.66 -5.83
CA LEU A 78 7.22 -0.50 -4.51
C LEU A 78 8.03 -1.17 -3.41
N TRP A 79 8.48 -2.40 -3.65
CA TRP A 79 9.32 -3.14 -2.71
C TRP A 79 10.64 -2.42 -2.46
N SER A 80 11.28 -1.94 -3.53
CA SER A 80 12.53 -1.18 -3.45
C SER A 80 12.38 0.10 -2.62
N VAL A 81 11.29 0.86 -2.81
CA VAL A 81 10.97 2.04 -2.01
C VAL A 81 10.77 1.66 -0.54
N LEU A 82 9.98 0.61 -0.27
CA LEU A 82 9.69 0.18 1.11
C LEU A 82 10.96 -0.18 1.89
N TRP A 83 11.88 -0.94 1.27
CA TRP A 83 13.18 -1.26 1.88
C TRP A 83 14.01 -0.02 2.18
N GLY A 84 13.99 0.98 1.29
CA GLY A 84 14.70 2.25 1.48
C GLY A 84 14.12 3.12 2.61
N LEU A 85 12.91 2.83 3.09
CA LEU A 85 12.28 3.57 4.17
C LEU A 85 12.55 3.00 5.57
N ILE A 86 13.24 1.86 5.69
CA ILE A 86 13.61 1.28 6.99
C ILE A 86 14.66 2.19 7.65
N PRO A 87 14.35 2.85 8.78
CA PRO A 87 15.28 3.76 9.42
C PRO A 87 16.37 2.95 10.14
N ASP A 88 17.63 3.34 9.93
CA ASP A 88 18.81 2.73 10.55
C ASP A 88 18.76 1.19 10.60
N PRO A 89 18.77 0.50 9.45
CA PRO A 89 18.60 -0.95 9.39
C PRO A 89 19.81 -1.73 9.94
N SER A 90 20.87 -1.02 10.36
CA SER A 90 22.11 -1.62 10.83
C SER A 90 22.22 -1.55 12.34
N VAL A 91 22.76 -2.60 12.95
CA VAL A 91 23.17 -2.62 14.35
C VAL A 91 24.66 -2.92 14.38
N ASP A 92 25.46 -2.02 14.96
CA ASP A 92 26.93 -2.09 14.96
C ASP A 92 27.52 -2.30 13.54
N GLY A 93 26.98 -1.57 12.54
CA GLY A 93 27.40 -1.65 11.15
C GLY A 93 27.06 -2.96 10.43
N ARG A 94 26.22 -3.82 11.04
CA ARG A 94 25.79 -5.11 10.50
C ARG A 94 24.29 -5.10 10.23
N ILE A 95 23.87 -5.75 9.15
CA ILE A 95 22.46 -5.94 8.81
C ILE A 95 22.12 -7.40 9.09
N LEU A 96 21.09 -7.63 9.90
CA LEU A 96 20.50 -8.95 10.08
C LEU A 96 19.32 -9.10 9.12
N VAL A 97 19.41 -10.04 8.19
CA VAL A 97 18.33 -10.37 7.27
C VAL A 97 17.76 -11.73 7.66
N ALA A 98 16.50 -11.77 8.05
CA ALA A 98 15.76 -13.02 8.22
C ALA A 98 15.06 -13.35 6.90
N LEU A 99 15.36 -14.52 6.34
CA LEU A 99 14.72 -15.05 5.15
C LEU A 99 13.93 -16.30 5.54
N ASP A 100 12.65 -16.30 5.17
CA ASP A 100 11.74 -17.41 5.39
C ASP A 100 10.80 -17.49 4.18
N ASP A 101 10.33 -18.68 3.85
CA ASP A 101 9.28 -18.90 2.85
C ASP A 101 7.97 -19.30 3.54
N SER A 102 6.84 -18.99 2.91
CA SER A 102 5.51 -19.32 3.43
C SER A 102 4.74 -20.14 2.40
N ILE A 103 4.07 -21.21 2.87
CA ILE A 103 3.21 -22.10 2.08
C ILE A 103 1.79 -21.52 1.98
#